data_AF-A0A6N6LFS4-F1
#
_entry.id   AF-A0A6N6LFS4-F1
#
_cell.length_a   1.000
_cell.length_b   1.000
_cell.length_c   1.000
_cell.angle_alpha   90.00
_cell.angle_beta   90.00
_cell.angle_gamma   90.00
#
_symmetry.space_group_name_H-M   'P 1'
#
loop_
_entity.id
_entity.type
_entity.pdbx_description
1 polymer ?
#
loop_
_entity_poly.entity_id
_entity_poly.type
_entity_poly.pdbx_seq_one_letter_code
_entity_poly.pdbx_strand_id
1 'polypeptide(L)'
;MARDTHHDFPLSDAMASADARDKLDPGIKFYFGTQKHPKVIKRFGEWGTNKKTNAFGKDDKVACEWVFLSAMLELQERAQKEGGNAVINIKSNYRGKETVSNDTYQCGAGAIMAGVALKGTVVRIAD
;
A
#
# COMPACT_ATOMS: atom_id res chain seq x y z
N MET A 1 21.64 -5.40 -17.10
CA MET A 1 21.63 -4.57 -15.88
C MET A 1 20.22 -4.52 -15.36
N ALA A 2 19.96 -5.00 -14.14
CA ALA A 2 18.65 -4.81 -13.53
C ALA A 2 18.51 -3.31 -13.22
N ARG A 3 17.60 -2.62 -13.90
CA ARG A 3 17.21 -1.28 -13.44
C ARG A 3 16.61 -1.47 -12.05
N ASP A 4 17.15 -0.78 -11.06
CA ASP A 4 16.59 -0.71 -9.71
C ASP A 4 16.16 0.75 -9.54
N THR A 5 15.18 1.16 -10.35
CA THR A 5 14.68 2.53 -10.33
C THR A 5 13.62 2.61 -9.26
N HIS A 6 13.84 3.46 -8.26
CA HIS A 6 12.79 3.82 -7.30
C HIS A 6 12.02 5.00 -7.84
N HIS A 7 10.72 4.83 -7.86
CA HIS A 7 9.79 5.90 -8.17
C HIS A 7 8.92 6.14 -6.95
N ASP A 8 8.86 7.40 -6.54
CA ASP A 8 7.86 7.87 -5.59
C ASP A 8 6.66 8.34 -6.41
N PHE A 9 5.60 7.54 -6.40
CA PHE A 9 4.36 7.85 -7.10
C PHE A 9 3.32 8.42 -6.13
N PRO A 10 2.46 9.34 -6.58
CA PRO A 10 1.40 9.86 -5.75
C PRO A 10 0.34 8.79 -5.46
N LEU A 11 -0.03 8.66 -4.18
CA LEU A 11 -1.09 7.78 -3.70
C LEU A 11 -2.44 8.12 -4.36
N SER A 12 -2.68 9.41 -4.64
CA SER A 12 -3.90 9.87 -5.29
C SER A 12 -4.13 9.18 -6.62
N ASP A 13 -3.09 9.00 -7.43
CA ASP A 13 -3.20 8.39 -8.76
C ASP A 13 -3.55 6.90 -8.62
N ALA A 14 -2.81 6.19 -7.76
CA ALA A 14 -3.02 4.77 -7.55
C ALA A 14 -4.39 4.48 -6.90
N MET A 15 -4.84 5.31 -5.97
CA MET A 15 -6.16 5.21 -5.33
C MET A 15 -7.32 5.69 -6.22
N ALA A 16 -7.06 6.59 -7.18
CA ALA A 16 -8.06 7.05 -8.13
C ALA A 16 -8.32 6.03 -9.25
N SER A 17 -7.44 5.03 -9.43
CA SER A 17 -7.64 3.96 -10.39
C SER A 17 -8.99 3.25 -10.18
N ALA A 18 -9.66 2.91 -11.28
CA ALA A 18 -10.95 2.22 -11.23
C ALA A 18 -10.83 0.88 -10.49
N ASP A 19 -9.76 0.14 -10.74
CA ASP A 19 -9.46 -1.12 -10.05
C ASP A 19 -9.31 -0.94 -8.54
N ALA A 20 -8.68 0.14 -8.08
CA ALA A 20 -8.56 0.39 -6.65
C ALA A 20 -9.90 0.63 -5.99
N ARG A 21 -10.75 1.44 -6.62
CA ARG A 21 -12.09 1.74 -6.08
C ARG A 21 -13.03 0.54 -6.10
N ASP A 22 -12.86 -0.35 -7.08
CA ASP A 22 -13.69 -1.56 -7.21
C ASP A 22 -13.25 -2.69 -6.26
N LYS A 23 -11.93 -2.85 -6.07
CA LYS A 23 -11.38 -3.94 -5.26
C LYS A 23 -11.25 -3.61 -3.76
N LEU A 24 -11.10 -2.32 -3.41
CA LEU A 24 -10.98 -1.91 -2.02
C LEU A 24 -12.36 -1.80 -1.37
N ASP A 25 -12.50 -2.46 -0.24
CA ASP A 25 -13.71 -2.42 0.57
C ASP A 25 -13.82 -1.03 1.25
N PRO A 26 -14.89 -0.25 0.99
CA PRO A 26 -15.09 1.04 1.63
C PRO A 26 -15.24 0.95 3.16
N GLY A 27 -15.50 -0.23 3.70
CA GLY A 27 -15.54 -0.54 5.12
C GLY A 27 -14.17 -0.60 5.81
N ILE A 28 -13.07 -0.75 5.05
CA ILE A 28 -11.71 -0.68 5.59
C ILE A 28 -11.09 0.67 5.23
N LYS A 29 -10.76 1.46 6.25
CA LYS A 29 -10.12 2.77 6.05
C LYS A 29 -8.60 2.64 6.04
N PHE A 30 -7.95 3.27 5.05
CA PHE A 30 -6.50 3.30 4.93
C PHE A 30 -5.99 4.71 5.26
N TYR A 31 -5.03 4.79 6.18
CA TYR A 31 -4.39 6.04 6.58
C TYR A 31 -2.88 5.93 6.40
N PHE A 32 -2.36 6.76 5.51
CA PHE A 32 -0.95 6.79 5.13
C PHE A 32 -0.15 7.72 6.04
N GLY A 33 1.05 7.27 6.39
CA GLY A 33 2.00 7.95 7.26
C GLY A 33 1.37 8.49 8.53
N THR A 34 1.24 9.81 8.61
CA THR A 34 0.74 10.57 9.76
C THR A 34 -0.64 11.18 9.53
N GLN A 35 -1.37 10.68 8.53
CA GLN A 35 -2.75 11.11 8.27
C GLN A 35 -3.62 11.01 9.52
N LYS A 36 -4.46 12.02 9.73
CA LYS A 36 -5.40 12.05 10.84
C LYS A 36 -6.40 10.91 10.66
N HIS A 37 -6.51 10.07 11.68
CA HIS A 37 -7.47 8.99 11.75
C HIS A 37 -8.30 9.09 13.05
N PRO A 38 -9.51 8.52 13.08
CA PRO A 38 -10.31 8.47 14.30
C PRO A 38 -9.61 7.72 15.43
N LYS A 39 -10.16 7.83 16.64
CA LYS A 39 -9.58 7.21 17.83
C LYS A 39 -9.50 5.69 17.64
N VAL A 40 -8.30 5.15 17.84
CA VAL A 40 -8.07 3.70 17.80
C VAL A 40 -8.67 3.08 19.07
N ILE A 41 -9.67 2.23 18.88
CA ILE A 41 -10.28 1.39 19.93
C ILE A 41 -9.35 0.22 20.25
N LYS A 42 -8.82 -0.45 19.23
CA LYS A 42 -7.98 -1.65 19.39
C LYS A 42 -6.86 -1.68 18.38
N ARG A 43 -5.65 -2.03 18.81
CA ARG A 43 -4.52 -2.31 17.91
C ARG A 43 -4.34 -3.81 17.83
N PHE A 44 -4.26 -4.33 16.61
CA PHE A 44 -3.98 -5.75 16.39
C PHE A 44 -2.48 -5.98 16.18
N GLY A 45 -1.78 -5.05 15.52
CA GLY A 45 -0.35 -5.19 15.21
C GLY A 45 0.07 -4.46 13.93
N GLU A 46 1.35 -4.58 13.55
CA GLU A 46 1.89 -4.10 12.28
C GLU A 46 2.07 -5.26 11.30
N TRP A 47 1.64 -5.07 10.06
CA TRP A 47 1.79 -6.02 8.96
C TRP A 47 2.47 -5.37 7.77
N GLY A 48 3.43 -6.11 7.21
CA GLY A 48 4.10 -5.76 5.97
C GLY A 48 3.55 -6.56 4.79
N THR A 49 3.45 -5.91 3.64
CA THR A 49 3.16 -6.52 2.35
C THR A 49 4.39 -6.36 1.45
N ASN A 50 4.60 -7.32 0.56
CA ASN A 50 5.69 -7.29 -0.41
C ASN A 50 5.17 -7.93 -1.69
N LYS A 51 4.53 -7.12 -2.53
CA LYS A 51 3.96 -7.58 -3.78
C LYS A 51 4.90 -7.25 -4.93
N LYS A 52 4.98 -8.19 -5.88
CA LYS A 52 5.76 -8.06 -7.12
C LYS A 52 4.90 -8.53 -8.28
N THR A 53 4.98 -7.83 -9.40
CA THR A 53 4.28 -8.19 -10.63
C THR A 53 5.23 -8.14 -11.82
N ASN A 54 4.86 -8.79 -12.91
CA ASN A 54 5.59 -8.71 -14.16
C ASN A 54 5.35 -7.33 -14.81
N ALA A 55 6.41 -6.55 -14.94
CA ALA A 55 6.42 -5.23 -15.58
C ALA A 55 6.98 -5.28 -17.01
N PHE A 56 7.37 -6.46 -17.50
CA PHE A 56 7.95 -6.61 -18.83
C PHE A 56 7.00 -6.09 -19.92
N GLY A 57 7.45 -5.10 -20.69
CA GLY A 57 6.69 -4.48 -21.77
C GLY A 57 5.53 -3.59 -21.31
N LYS A 58 5.44 -3.24 -20.01
CA LYS A 58 4.46 -2.32 -19.45
C LYS A 58 5.13 -1.03 -19.01
N ASP A 59 4.39 0.07 -18.99
CA ASP A 59 4.84 1.30 -18.35
C ASP A 59 5.05 1.09 -16.84
N ASP A 60 6.15 1.64 -16.33
CA ASP A 60 6.52 1.54 -14.91
C ASP A 60 5.37 2.03 -14.01
N LYS A 61 4.71 3.13 -14.38
CA LYS A 61 3.55 3.68 -13.65
C LYS A 61 2.42 2.65 -13.52
N VAL A 62 2.00 2.04 -14.63
CA VAL A 62 0.90 1.07 -14.66
C VAL A 62 1.25 -0.18 -13.84
N ALA A 63 2.48 -0.68 -13.97
CA ALA A 63 2.94 -1.83 -13.19
C ALA A 63 2.99 -1.50 -11.68
N CYS A 64 3.43 -0.30 -11.33
CA CYS A 64 3.50 0.19 -9.96
C CYS A 64 2.12 0.43 -9.33
N GLU A 65 1.16 0.99 -10.06
CA GLU A 65 -0.22 1.16 -9.59
C GLU A 65 -0.88 -0.21 -9.34
N TRP A 66 -0.69 -1.16 -10.26
CA TRP A 66 -1.23 -2.52 -10.12
C TRP A 66 -0.68 -3.25 -8.89
N VAL A 67 0.63 -3.19 -8.69
CA VAL A 67 1.28 -3.88 -7.57
C VAL A 67 1.02 -3.16 -6.24
N PHE A 68 0.85 -1.83 -6.26
CA PHE A 68 0.40 -1.05 -5.12
C PHE A 68 -1.00 -1.47 -4.68
N LEU A 69 -1.95 -1.58 -5.62
CA LEU A 69 -3.29 -2.06 -5.32
C LEU A 69 -3.28 -3.46 -4.71
N SER A 70 -2.47 -4.35 -5.28
CA SER A 70 -2.27 -5.70 -4.74
C SER A 70 -1.75 -5.68 -3.29
N ALA A 71 -0.86 -4.73 -2.97
CA ALA A 71 -0.33 -4.56 -1.62
C ALA A 71 -1.37 -4.00 -0.65
N MET A 72 -2.25 -3.09 -1.09
CA MET A 72 -3.35 -2.59 -0.27
C MET A 72 -4.42 -3.65 -0.01
N LEU A 73 -4.74 -4.46 -1.01
CA LEU A 73 -5.67 -5.59 -0.86
C LEU A 73 -5.20 -6.58 0.19
N GLU A 74 -3.90 -6.89 0.23
CA GLU A 74 -3.35 -7.76 1.27
C GLU A 74 -3.45 -7.12 2.68
N LEU A 75 -3.24 -5.81 2.80
CA LEU A 75 -3.48 -5.09 4.06
C LEU A 75 -4.96 -5.13 4.45
N GLN A 76 -5.87 -5.01 3.48
CA GLN A 76 -7.31 -5.10 3.68
C GLN A 76 -7.74 -6.47 4.20
N GLU A 77 -7.33 -7.52 3.50
CA GLU A 77 -7.62 -8.90 3.88
C GLU A 77 -7.07 -9.18 5.28
N ARG A 78 -5.87 -8.65 5.59
CA ARG A 78 -5.33 -8.77 6.94
C ARG A 78 -6.19 -8.01 7.96
N ALA A 79 -6.64 -6.80 7.64
CA ALA A 79 -7.50 -6.04 8.50
C ALA A 79 -8.81 -6.78 8.82
N GLN A 80 -9.46 -7.29 7.77
CA GLN A 80 -10.68 -8.10 7.89
C GLN A 80 -10.44 -9.37 8.70
N LYS A 81 -9.33 -10.08 8.46
CA LYS A 81 -8.98 -11.33 9.16
C LYS A 81 -8.72 -11.13 10.65
N GLU A 82 -8.06 -10.04 11.03
CA GLU A 82 -7.82 -9.71 12.44
C GLU A 82 -9.07 -9.10 13.11
N GLY A 83 -10.06 -8.66 12.33
CA GLY A 83 -11.26 -7.97 12.83
C GLY A 83 -11.08 -6.45 13.04
N GLY A 84 -10.07 -5.87 12.36
CA GLY A 84 -9.88 -4.43 12.22
C GLY A 84 -10.69 -3.84 11.08
N ASN A 85 -11.06 -2.56 11.23
CA ASN A 85 -11.78 -1.77 10.22
C ASN A 85 -10.90 -0.66 9.63
N ALA A 86 -9.63 -0.57 10.03
CA ALA A 86 -8.70 0.39 9.46
C ALA A 86 -7.25 -0.09 9.52
N VAL A 87 -6.45 0.43 8.60
CA VAL A 87 -5.00 0.27 8.57
C VAL A 87 -4.39 1.67 8.63
N ILE A 88 -3.63 1.94 9.70
CA ILE A 88 -3.00 3.23 9.94
C ILE A 88 -1.48 3.11 9.84
N ASN A 89 -0.77 4.25 9.83
CA ASN A 89 0.69 4.30 9.71
C ASN A 89 1.19 3.55 8.47
N ILE A 90 0.44 3.63 7.35
CA ILE A 90 0.86 2.97 6.12
C ILE A 90 2.10 3.69 5.58
N LYS A 91 3.20 2.97 5.46
CA LYS A 91 4.51 3.47 5.05
C LYS A 91 5.10 2.53 4.01
N SER A 92 5.90 3.07 3.09
CA SER A 92 6.63 2.22 2.15
C SER A 92 7.82 1.58 2.86
N ASN A 93 8.13 0.33 2.51
CA ASN A 93 9.24 -0.41 3.09
C ASN A 93 10.09 -1.02 1.98
N TYR A 94 10.98 -0.21 1.39
CA TYR A 94 11.85 -0.69 0.34
C TYR A 94 13.12 -1.31 0.92
N ARG A 95 13.30 -2.63 0.76
CA ARG A 95 14.47 -3.39 1.25
C ARG A 95 14.80 -3.14 2.73
N GLY A 96 13.79 -2.96 3.58
CA GLY A 96 13.97 -2.72 5.02
C GLY A 96 14.15 -1.25 5.38
N LYS A 97 14.13 -0.33 4.42
CA LYS A 97 14.07 1.11 4.67
C LYS A 97 12.63 1.58 4.64
N GLU A 98 12.15 2.03 5.80
CA GLU A 98 10.80 2.55 5.96
C GLU A 98 10.76 4.04 5.60
N THR A 99 9.94 4.37 4.63
CA THR A 99 9.69 5.75 4.20
C THR A 99 8.26 6.11 4.53
N VAL A 100 8.10 7.11 5.40
CA VAL A 100 6.79 7.62 5.84
C VAL A 100 6.41 8.78 4.93
N SER A 101 5.33 8.60 4.19
CA SER A 101 4.75 9.61 3.29
C SER A 101 3.23 9.58 3.40
N ASN A 102 2.62 10.76 3.38
CA ASN A 102 1.16 10.91 3.43
C ASN A 102 0.54 10.94 2.02
N ASP A 103 1.35 11.28 1.01
CA ASP A 103 0.88 11.58 -0.34
C ASP A 103 1.54 10.69 -1.40
N THR A 104 2.66 10.03 -1.08
CA THR A 104 3.42 9.22 -2.03
C THR A 104 3.70 7.81 -1.51
N TYR A 105 3.95 6.88 -2.43
CA TYR A 105 4.45 5.54 -2.13
C TYR A 105 5.66 5.22 -3.00
N GLN A 106 6.56 4.41 -2.46
CA GLN A 106 7.75 3.97 -3.16
C GLN A 106 7.48 2.67 -3.93
N CYS A 107 7.75 2.69 -5.23
CA CYS A 107 7.74 1.54 -6.11
C CYS A 107 9.14 1.28 -6.67
N GLY A 108 9.59 0.03 -6.62
CA GLY A 108 10.77 -0.42 -7.35
C GLY A 108 10.37 -0.96 -8.71
N ALA A 109 10.59 -0.20 -9.77
CA ALA A 109 10.38 -0.65 -11.14
C ALA A 109 11.71 -1.13 -11.74
N GLY A 110 11.77 -2.41 -12.09
CA GLY A 110 12.90 -3.01 -12.78
C GLY A 110 12.52 -3.52 -14.16
N ALA A 111 13.54 -3.91 -14.93
CA ALA A 111 13.39 -4.27 -16.35
C ALA A 111 12.37 -5.40 -16.64
N ILE A 112 12.05 -6.21 -15.64
CA ILE A 112 11.12 -7.35 -15.76
C ILE A 112 10.05 -7.33 -14.65
N MET A 113 10.34 -6.72 -13.49
CA MET A 113 9.44 -6.76 -12.34
C MET A 113 9.29 -5.39 -11.72
N ALA A 114 8.05 -5.04 -11.36
CA ALA A 114 7.75 -3.94 -10.46
C ALA A 114 7.34 -4.51 -9.10
N GLY A 115 7.77 -3.85 -8.03
CA GLY A 115 7.48 -4.28 -6.67
C GLY A 115 7.18 -3.11 -5.74
N VAL A 116 6.14 -3.28 -4.92
CA VAL A 116 5.78 -2.36 -3.85
C VAL A 116 5.73 -3.16 -2.56
N ALA A 117 6.39 -2.61 -1.55
CA ALA A 117 6.33 -3.14 -0.21
C ALA A 117 5.79 -2.04 0.70
N LEU A 118 4.69 -2.32 1.38
CA LEU A 118 4.07 -1.42 2.34
C LEU A 118 4.12 -2.06 3.71
N LYS A 119 4.06 -1.25 4.75
CA LYS A 119 3.81 -1.67 6.13
C LYS A 119 2.71 -0.82 6.69
N GLY A 120 1.77 -1.43 7.39
CA GLY A 120 0.66 -0.73 8.03
C GLY A 120 0.27 -1.42 9.33
N THR A 121 -0.29 -0.65 10.25
CA THR A 121 -0.81 -1.16 11.51
C THR A 121 -2.30 -1.42 11.39
N VAL A 122 -2.74 -2.67 11.52
CA VAL A 122 -4.18 -2.98 11.57
C VAL A 122 -4.72 -2.56 12.92
N VAL A 123 -5.79 -1.77 12.86
CA VAL A 123 -6.48 -1.24 14.02
C VAL A 123 -7.99 -1.33 13.85
N ARG A 124 -8.68 -1.29 14.97
CA ARG A 124 -10.10 -0.96 15.02
C ARG A 124 -10.22 0.49 15.47
N ILE A 125 -10.77 1.34 14.61
CA ILE A 125 -11.13 2.71 14.94
C ILE A 125 -12.59 2.81 15.36
N ALA A 126 -12.92 3.84 16.13
CA ALA A 126 -14.30 4.20 16.41
C ALA A 126 -14.94 4.77 15.14
N ASP A 127 -16.13 4.25 14.81
CA ASP A 127 -17.05 4.86 13.86
C ASP A 127 -17.54 6.23 14.34
#